data_AF-V7CGG6-F1
#
_entry.id   AF-V7CGG6-F1
#
_cell.length_a   1.000
_cell.length_b   1.000
_cell.length_c   1.000
_cell.angle_alpha   90.00
_cell.angle_beta   90.00
_cell.angle_gamma   90.00
#
_symmetry.space_group_name_H-M   'P 1'
#
loop_
_entity.id
_entity.type
_entity.pdbx_description
1 polymer ?
#
loop_
_entity_poly.entity_id
_entity_poly.type
_entity_poly.pdbx_seq_one_letter_code
_entity_poly.pdbx_strand_id
1 'polypeptide(L)'
;VILEGLWQEGFMALAAIGATNIGSSELFIEPELHTNRPMKKFLHSEPPEERVYECEGVGRVLTRGDELGAFNMGSTVVLVFQAPISKLNEGDSSQEFRFCVQSGDRIRVGEALGRWHSS
;
A
#
# COMPACT_ATOMS: atom_id res chain seq x y z
N VAL A 1 2.08 -9.14 -3.84
CA VAL A 1 3.07 -8.70 -2.83
C VAL A 1 2.34 -7.86 -1.80
N ILE A 2 2.63 -8.02 -0.52
CA ILE A 2 2.03 -7.21 0.55
C ILE A 2 3.17 -6.47 1.25
N LEU A 3 2.99 -5.17 1.44
CA LEU A 3 3.86 -4.32 2.25
C LEU A 3 3.04 -3.81 3.43
N GLU A 4 3.60 -3.91 4.62
CA GLU A 4 2.96 -3.47 5.85
C GLU A 4 3.91 -2.58 6.65
N GLY A 5 3.34 -1.68 7.44
CA GLY A 5 4.10 -0.77 8.27
C GLY A 5 3.21 0.21 9.02
N LEU A 6 3.83 1.29 9.47
CA LEU A 6 3.17 2.36 10.20
C LEU A 6 3.15 3.63 9.34
N TRP A 7 2.02 4.32 9.39
CA TRP A 7 1.85 5.68 8.90
C TRP A 7 1.52 6.60 10.08
N GLN A 8 1.36 7.90 9.83
CA GLN A 8 1.20 8.91 10.88
C GLN A 8 0.10 8.58 11.91
N GLU A 9 -1.02 7.99 11.48
CA GLU A 9 -2.17 7.72 12.35
C GLU A 9 -2.29 6.23 12.76
N GLY A 10 -1.29 5.40 12.47
CA GLY A 10 -1.25 4.00 12.91
C GLY A 10 -0.81 3.03 11.82
N PHE A 11 -1.48 1.89 11.71
CA PHE A 11 -1.16 0.83 10.76
C PHE A 11 -1.55 1.18 9.32
N MET A 12 -0.72 0.75 8.37
CA MET A 12 -0.98 0.81 6.94
C MET A 12 -0.43 -0.44 6.24
N ALA A 13 -1.18 -0.96 5.27
CA ALA A 13 -0.74 -2.02 4.39
C ALA A 13 -1.14 -1.72 2.94
N LEU A 14 -0.28 -2.12 2.02
CA LEU A 14 -0.46 -2.02 0.58
C LEU A 14 -0.27 -3.40 -0.03
N ALA A 15 -1.31 -3.92 -0.69
CA ALA A 15 -1.23 -5.13 -1.47
C ALA A 15 -1.18 -4.80 -2.97
N ALA A 16 -0.07 -5.16 -3.60
CA ALA A 16 0.10 -5.09 -5.04
C ALA A 16 -0.25 -6.43 -5.68
N ILE A 17 -1.27 -6.41 -6.54
CA ILE A 17 -1.85 -7.57 -7.19
C ILE A 17 -1.63 -7.46 -8.70
N GLY A 18 -0.78 -8.31 -9.25
CA GLY A 18 -0.61 -8.40 -10.71
C GLY A 18 -1.82 -9.07 -11.35
N ALA A 19 -2.20 -8.64 -12.56
CA ALA A 19 -3.25 -9.33 -13.33
C ALA A 19 -2.69 -10.52 -14.11
N THR A 20 -3.60 -11.36 -14.59
CA THR A 20 -3.26 -12.55 -15.39
C THR A 20 -2.46 -12.16 -16.64
N ASN A 21 -1.32 -12.81 -16.88
CA ASN A 21 -0.38 -12.55 -17.98
C ASN A 21 0.36 -11.21 -17.94
N ILE A 22 0.30 -10.49 -16.83
CA ILE A 22 1.12 -9.31 -16.60
C ILE A 22 2.46 -9.74 -16.01
N GLY A 23 3.56 -9.16 -16.52
CA GLY A 23 4.93 -9.41 -16.09
C GLY A 23 5.20 -9.10 -14.61
N SER A 24 6.46 -9.23 -14.20
CA SER A 24 6.91 -9.01 -12.82
C SER A 24 6.49 -7.64 -12.27
N SER A 25 6.20 -7.58 -10.98
CA SER A 25 6.07 -6.32 -10.24
C SER A 25 7.43 -5.93 -9.72
N GLU A 26 7.80 -4.66 -9.87
CA GLU A 26 9.08 -4.15 -9.37
C GLU A 26 8.82 -3.27 -8.15
N LEU A 27 9.51 -3.57 -7.04
CA LEU A 27 9.52 -2.74 -5.84
C LEU A 27 10.89 -2.09 -5.71
N PHE A 28 10.96 -0.77 -5.62
CA PHE A 28 12.25 -0.07 -5.54
C PHE A 28 12.94 -0.27 -4.20
N ILE A 29 12.18 -0.54 -3.14
CA ILE A 29 12.72 -0.94 -1.84
C ILE A 29 13.36 -2.33 -1.89
N GLU A 30 12.91 -3.19 -2.81
CA GLU A 30 13.37 -4.57 -2.94
C GLU A 30 13.67 -4.92 -4.41
N PRO A 31 14.81 -4.43 -4.96
CA PRO A 31 15.17 -4.67 -6.36
C PRO A 31 15.38 -6.16 -6.68
N GLU A 32 15.68 -6.96 -5.65
CA GLU A 32 15.89 -8.40 -5.79
C GLU A 32 14.59 -9.21 -5.75
N LEU A 33 13.44 -8.56 -5.51
CA LEU A 33 12.15 -9.23 -5.52
C LEU A 33 11.77 -9.62 -6.95
N HIS A 34 11.63 -10.93 -7.18
CA HIS A 34 11.15 -11.46 -8.46
C HIS A 34 9.84 -12.19 -8.23
N THR A 35 8.73 -11.62 -8.71
CA THR A 35 7.40 -12.25 -8.67
C THR A 35 7.21 -13.24 -9.82
N ASN A 36 6.09 -13.97 -9.83
CA ASN A 36 5.70 -14.87 -10.93
C ASN A 36 6.75 -15.95 -11.28
N ARG A 37 7.52 -16.42 -10.30
CA ARG A 37 8.48 -17.52 -10.49
C ARG A 37 7.72 -18.81 -10.84
N PRO A 38 8.16 -19.57 -11.85
CA PRO A 38 7.49 -20.82 -12.23
C PRO A 38 7.57 -21.85 -11.10
N MET A 39 6.43 -22.15 -10.50
CA MET A 39 6.33 -23.11 -9.40
C MET A 39 6.45 -24.55 -9.93
N LYS A 40 7.42 -25.33 -9.43
CA LYS A 40 7.52 -26.75 -9.76
C LYS A 40 6.37 -27.49 -9.08
N LYS A 41 5.42 -27.98 -9.87
CA LYS A 41 4.14 -28.63 -9.47
C LYS A 41 4.24 -29.87 -8.55
N PHE A 42 5.42 -30.23 -8.05
CA PHE A 42 5.67 -31.52 -7.40
C PHE A 42 5.99 -31.44 -5.90
N LEU A 43 6.09 -30.24 -5.33
CA LEU A 43 6.32 -30.05 -3.90
C LEU A 43 5.20 -29.17 -3.35
N HIS A 44 4.81 -29.44 -2.10
CA HIS A 44 3.83 -28.67 -1.33
C HIS A 44 3.97 -27.16 -1.58
N SER A 45 2.85 -26.43 -1.64
CA SER A 45 2.85 -24.97 -1.81
C SER A 45 3.90 -24.35 -0.89
N GLU A 46 4.98 -23.82 -1.45
CA GLU A 46 6.02 -23.15 -0.68
C GLU A 46 5.36 -22.01 0.11
N PRO A 47 5.71 -21.82 1.39
CA PRO A 47 5.20 -20.70 2.16
C PRO A 47 5.56 -19.38 1.47
N PRO A 48 4.73 -18.34 1.61
CA PRO A 48 5.06 -17.04 1.05
C PRO A 48 6.40 -16.54 1.61
N GLU A 49 7.20 -15.91 0.75
CA GLU A 49 8.45 -15.29 1.16
C GLU A 49 8.14 -14.05 2.02
N GLU A 50 8.59 -14.06 3.27
CA GLU A 50 8.42 -12.97 4.23
C GLU A 50 9.77 -12.33 4.53
N ARG A 51 9.80 -11.00 4.56
CA ARG A 51 10.99 -10.22 4.92
C ARG A 51 10.60 -9.11 5.87
N VAL A 52 11.36 -8.99 6.96
CA VAL A 52 11.18 -7.96 7.98
C VAL A 52 12.20 -6.86 7.74
N TYR A 53 11.72 -5.63 7.64
CA TYR A 53 12.56 -4.46 7.43
C TYR A 53 12.64 -3.65 8.71
N GLU A 54 13.77 -3.72 9.42
CA GLU A 54 14.00 -2.91 10.62
C GLU A 54 14.36 -1.45 10.26
N CYS A 55 13.99 -0.51 11.13
CA CYS A 55 14.30 0.92 10.97
C CYS A 55 15.81 1.21 10.94
N GLU A 56 16.64 0.34 11.53
CA GLU A 56 18.11 0.45 11.51
C GLU A 56 18.74 -0.35 10.34
N GLY A 57 17.93 -0.99 9.49
CA GLY A 57 18.34 -1.83 8.36
C GLY A 57 17.79 -1.36 7.00
N VAL A 58 17.29 -2.30 6.18
CA VAL A 58 16.75 -2.04 4.81
C VAL A 58 15.35 -1.38 4.84
N GLY A 59 14.78 -1.14 6.03
CA GLY A 59 13.52 -0.43 6.18
C GLY A 59 13.61 1.00 5.67
N ARG A 60 12.75 1.34 4.70
CA ARG A 60 12.64 2.70 4.18
C ARG A 60 11.41 3.40 4.73
N VAL A 61 11.65 4.50 5.44
CA VAL A 61 10.62 5.51 5.67
C VAL A 61 10.33 6.17 4.33
N LEU A 62 9.09 6.03 3.85
CA LEU A 62 8.63 6.69 2.63
C LEU A 62 7.88 7.96 3.00
N THR A 63 8.19 9.03 2.28
CA THR A 63 7.50 10.31 2.36
C THR A 63 6.46 10.43 1.24
N ARG A 64 5.53 11.37 1.39
CA ARG A 64 4.49 11.60 0.38
C ARG A 64 5.13 11.97 -0.95
N GLY A 65 4.85 11.18 -1.99
CA GLY A 65 5.37 11.39 -3.34
C GLY A 65 6.57 10.51 -3.68
N ASP A 66 7.15 9.81 -2.71
CA ASP A 66 8.19 8.83 -2.99
C ASP A 66 7.63 7.66 -3.80
N GLU A 67 8.43 7.22 -4.77
CA GLU A 67 8.07 6.10 -5.63
C GLU A 67 8.33 4.78 -4.90
N LEU A 68 7.27 3.99 -4.74
CA LEU A 68 7.33 2.71 -4.04
C LEU A 68 7.72 1.55 -4.97
N GLY A 69 7.22 1.59 -6.20
CA GLY A 69 7.37 0.52 -7.17
C GLY A 69 6.62 0.81 -8.46
N ALA A 70 6.89 -0.01 -9.47
CA ALA A 70 6.24 0.06 -10.76
C ALA A 70 5.32 -1.16 -10.96
N PHE A 71 4.09 -0.86 -11.39
CA PHE A 71 3.09 -1.89 -11.70
C PHE A 71 2.67 -1.76 -13.16
N ASN A 72 2.62 -2.90 -13.83
CA ASN A 72 2.21 -2.98 -15.22
C ASN A 72 0.69 -2.74 -15.38
N MET A 73 0.29 -2.24 -16.55
CA MET A 73 -1.08 -1.86 -16.87
C MET A 73 -2.08 -3.02 -16.69
N GLY A 74 -3.12 -2.81 -15.87
CA GLY A 74 -4.13 -3.82 -15.54
C GLY A 74 -3.96 -4.43 -14.14
N SER A 75 -2.87 -4.11 -13.45
CA SER A 75 -2.66 -4.47 -12.04
C SER A 75 -3.62 -3.74 -11.11
N THR A 76 -3.87 -4.32 -9.93
CA THR A 76 -4.70 -3.75 -8.88
C THR A 76 -3.85 -3.45 -7.65
N VAL A 77 -4.05 -2.27 -7.05
CA VAL A 77 -3.50 -1.92 -5.73
C VAL A 77 -4.65 -1.87 -4.72
N VAL A 78 -4.48 -2.58 -3.61
CA VAL A 78 -5.39 -2.50 -2.45
C VAL A 78 -4.65 -1.80 -1.32
N LEU A 79 -5.28 -0.77 -0.77
CA LEU A 79 -4.74 -0.01 0.35
C LEU A 79 -5.63 -0.18 1.58
N VAL A 80 -5.02 -0.51 2.71
CA VAL A 80 -5.67 -0.65 4.01
C VAL A 80 -4.93 0.24 4.99
N PHE A 81 -5.63 1.11 5.71
CA PHE A 81 -5.01 2.00 6.69
C PHE A 81 -5.96 2.31 7.84
N GLN A 82 -5.40 2.53 9.03
CA GLN A 82 -6.16 3.02 10.18
C GLN A 82 -6.44 4.50 10.03
N ALA A 83 -7.70 4.90 9.92
CA ALA A 83 -8.08 6.30 9.79
C ALA A 83 -8.42 6.92 11.16
N PRO A 84 -8.10 8.21 11.37
CA PRO A 84 -8.50 8.92 12.58
C PRO A 84 -10.02 9.08 12.67
N ILE A 85 -10.55 8.77 13.86
CA ILE A 85 -11.96 8.93 14.23
C ILE A 85 -12.07 9.98 15.33
N SER A 86 -13.12 10.82 15.28
CA SER A 86 -13.35 11.81 16.34
C SER A 86 -13.66 11.09 17.66
N LYS A 87 -12.90 11.39 18.73
CA LYS A 87 -13.03 10.74 20.04
C LYS A 87 -13.73 11.58 21.10
N LEU A 88 -14.21 12.79 20.80
CA LEU A 88 -14.71 13.71 21.81
C LEU A 88 -15.93 14.52 21.32
N ASN A 89 -17.05 14.32 22.04
CA ASN A 89 -18.25 15.15 22.17
C ASN A 89 -18.96 15.65 20.90
N GLU A 90 -20.27 15.41 20.87
CA GLU A 90 -21.21 15.89 19.85
C GLU A 90 -21.02 17.39 19.56
N GLY A 91 -20.30 17.71 18.47
CA GLY A 91 -20.11 19.10 18.06
C GLY A 91 -19.00 19.34 17.03
N ASP A 92 -17.88 18.60 17.09
CA ASP A 92 -16.74 18.85 16.20
C ASP A 92 -16.35 17.63 15.36
N SER A 93 -16.98 17.52 14.19
CA SER A 93 -16.70 16.49 13.17
C SER A 93 -15.51 16.84 12.27
N SER A 94 -14.73 17.88 12.60
CA SER A 94 -13.64 18.39 11.76
C SER A 94 -12.40 17.49 11.74
N GLN A 95 -12.27 16.55 12.67
CA GLN A 95 -11.12 15.66 12.81
C GLN A 95 -11.35 14.24 12.24
N GLU A 96 -12.55 13.95 11.73
CA GLU A 96 -12.87 12.65 11.15
C GLU A 96 -12.35 12.54 9.72
N PHE A 97 -11.73 11.39 9.39
CA PHE A 97 -11.30 11.13 8.02
C PHE A 97 -12.48 11.03 7.05
N ARG A 98 -12.40 11.76 5.93
CA ARG A 98 -13.37 11.68 4.83
C ARG A 98 -12.66 11.41 3.52
N PHE A 99 -13.18 10.47 2.74
CA PHE A 99 -12.74 10.27 1.37
C PHE A 99 -13.12 11.46 0.50
N CYS A 100 -12.20 11.89 -0.36
CA CYS A 100 -12.43 12.89 -1.40
C CYS A 100 -12.76 12.26 -2.76
N VAL A 101 -12.79 10.92 -2.82
CA VAL A 101 -13.00 10.12 -4.03
C VAL A 101 -14.18 9.17 -3.85
N GLN A 102 -14.78 8.77 -4.96
CA GLN A 102 -15.88 7.82 -5.06
C GLN A 102 -15.51 6.62 -5.93
N SER A 103 -16.31 5.56 -5.83
CA SER A 103 -16.14 4.39 -6.69
C SER A 103 -16.28 4.77 -8.16
N GLY A 104 -15.29 4.41 -8.97
CA GLY A 104 -15.24 4.71 -10.40
C GLY A 104 -14.43 5.96 -10.76
N ASP A 105 -13.97 6.74 -9.79
CA ASP A 105 -13.15 7.93 -10.05
C ASP A 105 -11.79 7.57 -10.62
N ARG A 106 -11.33 8.40 -11.56
CA ARG A 106 -9.95 8.35 -12.08
C ARG A 106 -9.09 9.30 -11.27
N ILE A 107 -8.13 8.74 -10.55
CA ILE A 107 -7.29 9.47 -9.60
C ILE A 107 -5.95 9.82 -10.26
N ARG A 108 -5.43 11.02 -10.01
CA ARG A 108 -4.11 11.47 -10.50
C ARG A 108 -3.05 11.39 -9.40
N VAL A 109 -1.78 11.32 -9.81
CA VAL A 109 -0.66 11.43 -8.87
C VAL A 109 -0.73 12.77 -8.14
N GLY A 110 -0.61 12.73 -6.81
CA GLY A 110 -0.69 13.89 -5.93
C GLY A 110 -2.11 14.28 -5.50
N GLU A 111 -3.14 13.71 -6.14
CA GLU A 111 -4.53 13.91 -5.75
C GLU A 111 -4.83 13.23 -4.40
N ALA A 112 -5.57 13.92 -3.54
CA ALA A 112 -5.86 13.41 -2.20
C ALA A 112 -6.99 12.36 -2.26
N LEU A 113 -6.74 11.18 -1.70
CA LEU A 113 -7.76 10.15 -1.51
C LEU A 113 -8.76 10.50 -0.39
N GLY A 114 -8.28 11.23 0.63
CA GLY A 114 -9.09 11.69 1.74
C GLY A 114 -8.35 12.70 2.62
N ARG A 115 -9.07 13.27 3.59
CA ARG A 115 -8.59 14.33 4.48
C ARG A 115 -9.14 14.12 5.89
N TRP A 116 -8.35 14.49 6.90
CA TRP A 116 -8.76 14.47 8.31
C TRP A 116 -8.34 15.74 9.08
N HIS A 117 -7.56 16.62 8.46
CA HIS A 117 -7.27 17.97 8.98
C HIS A 117 -7.77 19.00 7.96
N SER A 118 -8.46 20.03 8.45
CA SER A 118 -8.73 21.25 7.66
C SER A 118 -7.42 22.02 7.50
N SER A 119 -6.84 21.98 6.31
CA SER A 119 -5.84 22.94 5.83
C SER A 119 -6.16 23.30 4.39
#